data_AF-A0A2N1QUV9-F1
#
_entry.id   AF-A0A2N1QUV9-F1
#
_cell.length_a   1.000
_cell.length_b   1.000
_cell.length_c   1.000
_cell.angle_alpha   90.00
_cell.angle_beta   90.00
_cell.angle_gamma   90.00
#
_symmetry.space_group_name_H-M   'P 1'
#
loop_
_entity.id
_entity.type
_entity.pdbx_description
1 polymer ?
#
loop_
_entity_poly.entity_id
_entity_poly.type
_entity_poly.pdbx_seq_one_letter_code
_entity_poly.pdbx_strand_id
1 'polypeptide(L)'
;MPKIWTWLVIMLTIVASVFSFLIYSGKYDKPASVYTLGDSVSYYKTEDNARKYMLAGWSRQEKGYTWTDGNEASMLFDVQNAGDKNLLLQIRAFAYLGGGLPCQTVDVHVNEIKTASWKITDEAWYEAEIPYTAAGDGLLKIKFVISDPTSPKEIGMSTDERKLGIAVKELIIGVKD
;
A
#
# COMPACT_ATOMS: atom_id res chain seq x y z
N MET A 1 44.80 -5.34 8.93
CA MET A 1 43.86 -4.76 9.92
C MET A 1 42.78 -3.96 9.19
N PRO A 2 41.57 -4.51 8.97
CA PRO A 2 40.43 -3.76 8.43
C PRO A 2 39.27 -3.78 9.44
N LYS A 3 39.12 -2.73 10.25
CA LYS A 3 37.92 -2.56 11.10
C LYS A 3 37.37 -1.13 11.07
N ILE A 4 38.22 -0.12 10.91
CA ILE A 4 37.83 1.30 11.03
C ILE A 4 36.93 1.76 9.87
N TRP A 5 37.18 1.29 8.65
CA TRP A 5 36.39 1.67 7.46
C TRP A 5 34.95 1.16 7.52
N THR A 6 34.73 -0.01 8.11
CA THR A 6 33.39 -0.60 8.26
C THR A 6 32.52 0.23 9.21
N TRP A 7 33.08 0.73 10.32
CA TRP A 7 32.35 1.59 11.26
C TRP A 7 31.95 2.94 10.67
N LEU A 8 32.81 3.54 9.84
CA LEU A 8 32.53 4.82 9.21
C LEU A 8 31.37 4.72 8.20
N VAL A 9 31.34 3.65 7.40
CA VAL A 9 30.27 3.39 6.43
C VAL A 9 28.95 3.12 7.15
N ILE A 10 28.94 2.30 8.20
CA ILE A 10 27.74 1.99 8.99
C ILE A 10 27.15 3.27 9.61
N MET A 11 27.98 4.15 10.18
CA MET A 11 27.52 5.42 10.76
C MET A 11 26.89 6.34 9.71
N LEU A 12 27.51 6.47 8.52
CA LEU A 12 26.98 7.31 7.45
C LEU A 12 25.62 6.81 6.95
N THR A 13 25.46 5.48 6.80
CA THR A 13 24.18 4.88 6.41
C THR A 13 23.10 5.09 7.46
N ILE A 14 23.41 4.95 8.76
CA ILE A 14 22.44 5.19 9.84
C ILE A 14 21.97 6.65 9.82
N VAL A 15 22.87 7.61 9.65
CA VAL A 15 22.51 9.03 9.60
C VAL A 15 21.63 9.34 8.38
N ALA A 16 21.94 8.79 7.20
CA ALA A 16 21.12 8.96 6.00
C ALA A 16 19.72 8.35 6.13
N SER A 17 19.61 7.13 6.68
CA SER A 17 18.32 6.47 6.92
C SER A 17 17.47 7.23 7.94
N VAL A 18 18.08 7.69 9.05
CA VAL A 18 17.37 8.50 10.06
C VAL A 18 16.90 9.83 9.49
N PHE A 19 17.74 10.51 8.69
CA PHE A 19 17.38 11.79 8.09
C PHE A 19 16.26 11.66 7.04
N SER A 20 16.33 10.62 6.20
CA SER A 20 15.28 10.31 5.22
C SER A 20 13.97 9.96 5.92
N PHE A 21 14.03 9.16 6.98
CA PHE A 21 12.89 8.83 7.82
C PHE A 21 12.23 10.08 8.44
N LEU A 22 13.02 11.03 8.96
CA LEU A 22 12.51 12.29 9.51
C LEU A 22 11.84 13.19 8.45
N ILE A 23 12.41 13.29 7.24
CA ILE A 23 11.79 14.04 6.14
C ILE A 23 10.46 13.41 5.75
N TYR A 24 10.41 12.09 5.66
CA TYR A 24 9.20 11.36 5.31
C TYR A 24 8.13 11.43 6.41
N SER A 25 8.50 11.34 7.68
CA SER A 25 7.56 11.59 8.77
C SER A 25 7.08 13.04 8.82
N GLY A 26 7.86 13.98 8.28
CA GLY A 26 7.42 15.37 8.09
C GLY A 26 6.40 15.53 6.96
N LYS A 27 6.48 14.70 5.91
CA LYS A 27 5.53 14.68 4.78
C LYS A 27 4.25 13.89 5.09
N TYR A 28 4.29 12.94 6.03
CA TYR A 28 3.19 12.03 6.32
C TYR A 28 2.85 11.97 7.82
N ASP A 29 1.56 11.97 8.15
CA ASP A 29 1.05 11.98 9.54
C ASP A 29 1.48 10.78 10.40
N LYS A 30 2.11 9.76 9.78
CA LYS A 30 2.54 8.53 10.44
C LYS A 30 3.94 8.12 9.98
N PRO A 31 4.82 7.66 10.89
CA PRO A 31 6.12 7.11 10.51
C PRO A 31 5.96 5.86 9.63
N ALA A 32 6.86 5.71 8.66
CA ALA A 32 6.94 4.50 7.84
C ALA A 32 7.26 3.29 8.73
N SER A 33 6.60 2.16 8.48
CA SER A 33 6.93 0.91 9.16
C SER A 33 7.83 0.07 8.26
N VAL A 34 8.85 -0.55 8.86
CA VAL A 34 9.75 -1.47 8.15
C VAL A 34 8.96 -2.67 7.64
N TYR A 35 9.27 -3.09 6.42
CA TYR A 35 8.67 -4.19 5.71
C TYR A 35 9.77 -5.04 5.06
N THR A 36 9.72 -6.35 5.26
CA THR A 36 10.62 -7.29 4.59
C THR A 36 10.01 -7.69 3.25
N LEU A 37 10.75 -7.52 2.15
CA LEU A 37 10.28 -7.94 0.83
C LEU A 37 9.86 -9.42 0.83
N GLY A 38 8.66 -9.68 0.32
CA GLY A 38 8.03 -11.01 0.28
C GLY A 38 7.14 -11.34 1.48
N ASP A 39 7.16 -10.55 2.56
CA ASP A 39 6.27 -10.78 3.71
C ASP A 39 4.80 -10.52 3.34
N SER A 40 3.89 -11.37 3.82
CA SER A 40 2.46 -11.13 3.63
C SER A 40 1.91 -10.11 4.64
N VAL A 41 1.19 -9.11 4.11
CA VAL A 41 0.42 -8.13 4.88
C VAL A 41 -1.06 -8.47 4.78
N SER A 42 -1.64 -8.88 5.90
CA SER A 42 -3.03 -9.30 6.04
C SER A 42 -3.92 -8.16 6.51
N TYR A 43 -5.03 -8.00 5.82
CA TYR A 43 -6.04 -6.97 6.11
C TYR A 43 -7.15 -7.51 7.00
N TYR A 44 -6.88 -8.63 7.69
CA TYR A 44 -7.85 -9.30 8.54
C TYR A 44 -7.77 -8.70 9.94
N LYS A 45 -8.93 -8.48 10.56
CA LYS A 45 -9.02 -8.02 11.96
C LYS A 45 -8.31 -8.96 12.94
N THR A 46 -8.24 -10.26 12.62
CA THR A 46 -7.66 -11.28 13.50
C THR A 46 -6.13 -11.28 13.53
N GLU A 47 -5.49 -10.67 12.53
CA GLU A 47 -4.03 -10.65 12.40
C GLU A 47 -3.45 -9.24 12.58
N ASP A 48 -4.26 -8.20 12.33
CA ASP A 48 -3.97 -6.77 12.54
C ASP A 48 -2.53 -6.32 12.21
N ASN A 49 -1.94 -6.84 11.13
CA ASN A 49 -0.58 -6.49 10.73
C ASN A 49 -0.54 -5.38 9.65
N ALA A 50 -1.64 -5.14 8.93
CA ALA A 50 -1.73 -4.07 7.92
C ALA A 50 -1.80 -2.67 8.52
N ARG A 51 -2.37 -2.52 9.72
CA ARG A 51 -2.69 -1.22 10.30
C ARG A 51 -1.48 -0.33 10.50
N LYS A 52 -0.29 -0.88 10.72
CA LYS A 52 0.96 -0.09 10.84
C LYS A 52 1.38 0.59 9.52
N TYR A 53 0.97 0.05 8.38
CA TYR A 53 1.27 0.61 7.05
C TYR A 53 0.16 1.54 6.54
N MET A 54 -1.08 1.38 7.01
CA MET A 54 -2.22 2.22 6.59
C MET A 54 -2.03 3.69 7.00
N LEU A 55 -2.24 4.59 6.03
CA LEU A 55 -2.28 6.04 6.23
C LEU A 55 -3.73 6.53 6.30
N ALA A 56 -4.43 6.56 5.16
CA ALA A 56 -5.77 7.13 5.02
C ALA A 56 -6.62 6.34 4.02
N GLY A 57 -7.95 6.53 4.07
CA GLY A 57 -8.88 5.94 3.12
C GLY A 57 -9.22 4.47 3.32
N TRP A 58 -9.00 3.97 4.55
CA TRP A 58 -9.32 2.61 4.95
C TRP A 58 -10.42 2.62 6.00
N SER A 59 -11.38 1.72 5.84
CA SER A 59 -12.37 1.40 6.86
C SER A 59 -11.74 0.64 8.04
N ARG A 60 -12.56 0.35 9.06
CA ARG A 60 -12.19 -0.64 10.08
C ARG A 60 -12.00 -2.01 9.44
N GLN A 61 -10.97 -2.75 9.89
CA GLN A 61 -10.76 -4.14 9.48
C GLN A 61 -11.94 -5.03 9.88
N GLU A 62 -12.36 -5.88 8.95
CA GLU A 62 -13.38 -6.91 9.14
C GLU A 62 -12.72 -8.28 9.27
N LYS A 63 -13.50 -9.36 9.45
CA LYS A 63 -12.95 -10.69 9.78
C LYS A 63 -11.93 -11.20 8.75
N GLY A 64 -12.10 -10.87 7.47
CA GLY A 64 -11.28 -11.43 6.39
C GLY A 64 -10.94 -10.45 5.27
N TYR A 65 -11.04 -9.14 5.51
CA TYR A 65 -10.64 -8.07 4.58
C TYR A 65 -10.76 -6.71 5.26
N THR A 66 -10.28 -5.67 4.59
CA THR A 66 -10.58 -4.26 4.91
C THR A 66 -11.07 -3.55 3.67
N TRP A 67 -12.20 -2.85 3.80
CA TRP A 67 -12.70 -1.96 2.75
C TRP A 67 -11.88 -0.68 2.66
N THR A 68 -11.67 -0.19 1.44
CA THR A 68 -11.38 1.21 1.20
C THR A 68 -12.61 2.06 1.50
N ASP A 69 -12.41 3.31 1.91
CA ASP A 69 -13.47 4.28 2.20
C ASP A 69 -13.14 5.62 1.53
N GLY A 70 -13.85 5.90 0.43
CA GLY A 70 -13.64 7.07 -0.41
C GLY A 70 -12.86 6.78 -1.70
N ASN A 71 -12.50 7.85 -2.40
CA ASN A 71 -11.83 7.78 -3.71
C ASN A 71 -10.32 7.49 -3.63
N GLU A 72 -9.73 7.54 -2.44
CA GLU A 72 -8.31 7.25 -2.27
C GLU A 72 -8.09 6.39 -1.03
N ALA A 73 -7.21 5.40 -1.12
CA ALA A 73 -6.67 4.66 0.01
C ALA A 73 -5.15 4.61 -0.10
N SER A 74 -4.42 4.84 0.99
CA SER A 74 -2.95 4.94 0.94
C SER A 74 -2.23 4.24 2.09
N MET A 75 -0.99 3.86 1.80
CA MET A 75 -0.11 3.15 2.71
C MET A 75 1.33 3.59 2.53
N LEU A 76 2.14 3.36 3.57
CA LEU A 76 3.55 3.69 3.59
C LEU A 76 4.37 2.52 4.11
N PHE A 77 5.31 2.05 3.28
CA PHE A 77 6.24 0.98 3.58
C PHE A 77 7.67 1.50 3.56
N ASP A 78 8.47 1.08 4.53
CA ASP A 78 9.93 1.16 4.46
C ASP A 78 10.46 -0.22 4.10
N VAL A 79 10.78 -0.43 2.82
CA VAL A 79 11.20 -1.72 2.27
C VAL A 79 12.71 -1.93 2.30
N GLN A 80 13.44 -1.11 3.07
CA GLN A 80 14.89 -1.16 3.33
C GLN A 80 15.72 -2.04 2.38
N ASN A 81 16.62 -1.44 1.62
CA ASN A 81 17.50 -2.15 0.67
C ASN A 81 16.78 -2.68 -0.59
N ALA A 82 15.74 -1.99 -1.08
CA ALA A 82 15.23 -2.24 -2.45
C ALA A 82 16.34 -2.13 -3.50
N GLY A 83 17.28 -1.19 -3.30
CA GLY A 83 18.39 -0.95 -4.22
C GLY A 83 17.90 -0.61 -5.63
N ASP A 84 18.62 -1.08 -6.64
CA ASP A 84 18.28 -0.84 -8.06
C ASP A 84 17.31 -1.90 -8.62
N LYS A 85 16.56 -2.60 -7.76
CA LYS A 85 15.65 -3.67 -8.17
C LYS A 85 14.27 -3.12 -8.49
N ASN A 86 13.68 -3.62 -9.56
CA ASN A 86 12.23 -3.51 -9.74
C ASN A 86 11.54 -4.39 -8.70
N LEU A 87 10.41 -3.91 -8.20
CA LEU A 87 9.58 -4.65 -7.26
C LEU A 87 8.25 -5.01 -7.91
N LEU A 88 7.56 -5.97 -7.32
CA LEU A 88 6.22 -6.37 -7.70
C LEU A 88 5.30 -6.16 -6.50
N LEU A 89 4.33 -5.26 -6.64
CA LEU A 89 3.19 -5.17 -5.73
C LEU A 89 2.13 -6.17 -6.18
N GLN A 90 1.67 -7.00 -5.27
CA GLN A 90 0.54 -7.90 -5.47
C GLN A 90 -0.49 -7.63 -4.37
N ILE A 91 -1.77 -7.53 -4.73
CA ILE A 91 -2.86 -7.51 -3.76
C ILE A 91 -3.90 -8.56 -4.09
N ARG A 92 -4.47 -9.19 -3.06
CA ARG A 92 -5.66 -10.01 -3.18
C ARG A 92 -6.86 -9.17 -2.79
N ALA A 93 -7.76 -8.90 -3.74
CA ALA A 93 -8.88 -7.99 -3.53
C ALA A 93 -10.11 -8.36 -4.35
N PHE A 94 -11.26 -7.83 -3.97
CA PHE A 94 -12.51 -7.85 -4.72
C PHE A 94 -13.21 -6.49 -4.63
N ALA A 95 -14.13 -6.19 -5.54
CA ALA A 95 -14.79 -4.89 -5.64
C ALA A 95 -16.19 -4.87 -5.01
N TYR A 96 -16.58 -3.71 -4.51
CA TYR A 96 -17.98 -3.36 -4.31
C TYR A 96 -18.54 -2.74 -5.60
N LEU A 97 -19.53 -3.41 -6.19
CA LEU A 97 -20.16 -3.04 -7.46
C LEU A 97 -21.52 -2.38 -7.23
N GLY A 98 -21.55 -1.39 -6.34
CA GLY A 98 -22.75 -0.62 -6.02
C GLY A 98 -23.35 0.05 -7.25
N GLY A 99 -24.67 0.22 -7.29
CA GLY A 99 -25.35 0.93 -8.39
C GLY A 99 -25.28 0.24 -9.76
N GLY A 100 -24.85 -1.03 -9.82
CA GLY A 100 -24.72 -1.77 -11.08
C GLY A 100 -23.42 -1.54 -11.82
N LEU A 101 -22.36 -1.09 -11.12
CA LEU A 101 -21.03 -0.93 -11.71
C LEU A 101 -20.53 -2.25 -12.33
N PRO A 102 -19.98 -2.24 -13.55
CA PRO A 102 -19.44 -3.46 -14.17
C PRO A 102 -18.09 -3.87 -13.55
N CYS A 103 -17.35 -2.90 -13.00
CA CYS A 103 -16.09 -3.10 -12.28
C CYS A 103 -15.73 -1.82 -11.50
N GLN A 104 -14.85 -1.94 -10.50
CA GLN A 104 -14.13 -0.80 -9.95
C GLN A 104 -12.85 -0.56 -10.75
N THR A 105 -12.68 0.64 -11.29
CA THR A 105 -11.39 1.05 -11.90
C THR A 105 -10.51 1.66 -10.82
N VAL A 106 -9.35 1.04 -10.59
CA VAL A 106 -8.40 1.41 -9.54
C VAL A 106 -7.05 1.71 -10.16
N ASP A 107 -6.66 2.98 -10.11
CA ASP A 107 -5.33 3.41 -10.48
C ASP A 107 -4.38 3.23 -9.29
N VAL A 108 -3.22 2.64 -9.55
CA VAL A 108 -2.19 2.40 -8.54
C VAL A 108 -1.05 3.36 -8.77
N HIS A 109 -0.72 4.12 -7.73
CA HIS A 109 0.42 5.01 -7.73
C HIS A 109 1.39 4.55 -6.65
N VAL A 110 2.67 4.50 -7.00
CA VAL A 110 3.77 4.33 -6.05
C VAL A 110 4.62 5.57 -6.10
N ASN A 111 4.67 6.28 -4.96
CA ASN A 111 5.17 7.63 -4.87
C ASN A 111 4.48 8.52 -5.93
N GLU A 112 5.23 9.14 -6.83
CA GLU A 112 4.70 10.05 -7.85
C GLU A 112 4.42 9.34 -9.20
N ILE A 113 4.62 8.01 -9.28
CA ILE A 113 4.51 7.24 -10.53
C ILE A 113 3.24 6.38 -10.52
N LYS A 114 2.41 6.49 -11.56
CA LYS A 114 1.30 5.56 -11.80
C LYS A 114 1.86 4.23 -12.34
N THR A 115 1.71 3.16 -11.58
CA THR A 115 2.27 1.83 -11.87
C THR A 115 1.27 0.88 -12.52
N ALA A 116 -0.03 1.06 -12.27
CA ALA A 116 -1.07 0.23 -12.87
C ALA A 116 -2.43 0.94 -12.96
N SER A 117 -3.33 0.34 -13.74
CA SER A 117 -4.76 0.63 -13.74
C SER A 117 -5.51 -0.70 -13.81
N TRP A 118 -6.19 -1.06 -12.73
CA TRP A 118 -6.88 -2.33 -12.58
C TRP A 118 -8.38 -2.17 -12.78
N LYS A 119 -9.02 -3.18 -13.37
CA LYS A 119 -10.48 -3.34 -13.36
C LYS A 119 -10.83 -4.49 -12.43
N ILE A 120 -11.30 -4.18 -11.24
CA ILE A 120 -11.54 -5.15 -10.18
C ILE A 120 -13.01 -5.51 -10.16
N THR A 121 -13.28 -6.82 -10.13
CA THR A 121 -14.63 -7.40 -10.02
C THR A 121 -14.62 -8.42 -8.89
N ASP A 122 -14.50 -9.70 -9.24
CA ASP A 122 -14.38 -10.81 -8.31
C ASP A 122 -13.01 -10.83 -7.62
N GLU A 123 -12.92 -11.69 -6.60
CA GLU A 123 -11.70 -11.90 -5.84
C GLU A 123 -10.59 -12.50 -6.71
N ALA A 124 -9.51 -11.75 -6.87
CA ALA A 124 -8.33 -12.18 -7.60
C ALA A 124 -7.06 -11.52 -7.04
N TRP A 125 -5.91 -11.97 -7.53
CA TRP A 125 -4.65 -11.28 -7.36
C TRP A 125 -4.50 -10.22 -8.47
N TYR A 126 -4.14 -9.00 -8.07
CA TYR A 126 -3.87 -7.88 -8.96
C TYR A 126 -2.45 -7.39 -8.73
N GLU A 127 -1.73 -7.11 -9.81
CA GLU A 127 -0.30 -6.86 -9.78
C GLU A 127 0.09 -5.51 -10.40
N ALA A 128 1.09 -4.87 -9.84
CA ALA A 128 1.69 -3.65 -10.35
C ALA A 128 3.21 -3.73 -10.23
N GLU A 129 3.91 -3.55 -11.35
CA GLU A 129 5.36 -3.39 -11.32
C GLU A 129 5.72 -2.02 -10.74
N ILE A 130 6.64 -2.01 -9.80
CA ILE A 130 7.21 -0.81 -9.22
C ILE A 130 8.63 -0.69 -9.80
N PRO A 131 8.87 0.27 -10.72
CA PRO A 131 10.22 0.47 -11.23
C PRO A 131 11.14 0.94 -10.10
N TYR A 132 12.42 0.58 -10.14
CA TYR A 132 13.39 1.01 -9.12
C TYR A 132 13.43 2.53 -8.94
N THR A 133 13.15 3.30 -10.01
CA THR A 133 13.03 4.76 -9.97
C THR A 133 11.88 5.27 -9.11
N ALA A 134 10.82 4.48 -8.96
CA ALA A 134 9.73 4.75 -8.01
C ALA A 134 10.10 4.32 -6.59
N ALA A 135 10.92 3.27 -6.44
CA ALA A 135 11.31 2.74 -5.14
C ALA A 135 12.30 3.64 -4.39
N GLY A 136 13.14 4.37 -5.12
CA GLY A 136 14.00 5.42 -4.57
C GLY A 136 14.89 4.93 -3.42
N ASP A 137 14.76 5.57 -2.26
CA ASP A 137 15.50 5.25 -1.03
C ASP A 137 14.92 4.09 -0.21
N GLY A 138 13.87 3.43 -0.72
CA GLY A 138 13.19 2.32 -0.05
C GLY A 138 11.89 2.72 0.64
N LEU A 139 11.47 3.99 0.55
CA LEU A 139 10.18 4.44 1.07
C LEU A 139 9.12 4.43 -0.02
N LEU A 140 8.15 3.52 0.12
CA LEU A 140 7.07 3.32 -0.85
C LEU A 140 5.75 3.85 -0.29
N LYS A 141 5.29 5.00 -0.80
CA LYS A 141 3.90 5.40 -0.64
C LYS A 141 3.06 4.76 -1.74
N ILE A 142 2.24 3.78 -1.38
CA ILE A 142 1.27 3.18 -2.30
C ILE A 142 -0.06 3.91 -2.14
N LYS A 143 -0.63 4.38 -3.24
CA LYS A 143 -1.95 4.99 -3.29
C LYS A 143 -2.82 4.25 -4.31
N PHE A 144 -4.00 3.84 -3.87
CA PHE A 144 -5.08 3.36 -4.72
C PHE A 144 -6.04 4.51 -4.96
N VAL A 145 -6.24 4.91 -6.21
CA VAL A 145 -7.22 5.91 -6.63
C VAL A 145 -8.41 5.18 -7.26
N ILE A 146 -9.56 5.27 -6.61
CA ILE A 146 -10.77 4.50 -6.92
C ILE A 146 -11.75 5.43 -7.62
N SER A 147 -12.16 5.03 -8.82
CA SER A 147 -12.94 5.89 -9.71
C SER A 147 -14.36 6.15 -9.21
N ASP A 148 -15.08 5.11 -8.78
CA ASP A 148 -16.51 5.21 -8.44
C ASP A 148 -16.88 4.43 -7.17
N PRO A 149 -16.29 4.76 -6.00
CA PRO A 149 -16.68 4.16 -4.74
C PRO A 149 -18.12 4.56 -4.40
N THR A 150 -18.95 3.58 -4.05
CA THR A 150 -20.39 3.77 -3.83
C THR A 150 -20.73 3.45 -2.39
N SER A 151 -21.56 4.28 -1.75
CA SER A 151 -22.13 3.93 -0.45
C SER A 151 -23.37 3.05 -0.63
N PRO A 152 -23.48 1.91 0.08
CA PRO A 152 -24.71 1.13 0.11
C PRO A 152 -25.95 1.96 0.52
N LYS A 153 -25.78 2.97 1.38
CA LYS A 153 -26.86 3.89 1.77
C LYS A 153 -27.31 4.78 0.62
N GLU A 154 -26.40 5.30 -0.19
CA GLU A 154 -26.74 6.17 -1.33
C GLU A 154 -27.59 5.47 -2.39
N ILE A 155 -27.41 4.15 -2.53
CA ILE A 155 -28.19 3.33 -3.45
C ILE A 155 -29.35 2.60 -2.76
N GLY A 156 -29.68 2.94 -1.51
CA GLY A 156 -30.83 2.41 -0.78
C GLY A 156 -30.72 0.93 -0.36
N MET A 157 -29.52 0.36 -0.33
CA MET A 157 -29.27 -1.06 -0.02
C MET A 157 -29.08 -1.33 1.47
N SER A 158 -28.56 -0.37 2.25
CA SER A 158 -28.41 -0.49 3.71
C SER A 158 -28.23 0.88 4.38
N THR A 159 -27.91 0.93 5.68
CA THR A 159 -27.54 2.16 6.40
C THR A 159 -26.05 2.47 6.37
N ASP A 160 -25.25 1.69 5.65
CA ASP A 160 -23.79 1.83 5.58
C ASP A 160 -23.40 3.06 4.75
N GLU A 161 -22.83 4.07 5.42
CA GLU A 161 -22.46 5.36 4.83
C GLU A 161 -21.09 5.36 4.15
N ARG A 162 -20.29 4.30 4.33
CA ARG A 162 -18.94 4.21 3.79
C ARG A 162 -18.98 4.23 2.27
N LYS A 163 -18.04 4.94 1.65
CA LYS A 163 -17.86 4.95 0.19
C LYS A 163 -17.00 3.75 -0.20
N LEU A 164 -17.64 2.61 -0.42
CA LEU A 164 -16.95 1.34 -0.65
C LEU A 164 -16.43 1.24 -2.08
N GLY A 165 -15.13 0.95 -2.21
CA GLY A 165 -14.46 0.70 -3.48
C GLY A 165 -14.03 -0.75 -3.61
N ILE A 166 -12.88 -1.09 -3.02
CA ILE A 166 -12.36 -2.46 -3.00
C ILE A 166 -12.17 -2.96 -1.57
N ALA A 167 -12.32 -4.26 -1.39
CA ALA A 167 -11.97 -4.97 -0.17
C ALA A 167 -10.64 -5.67 -0.41
N VAL A 168 -9.62 -5.29 0.36
CA VAL A 168 -8.29 -5.90 0.29
C VAL A 168 -8.21 -6.96 1.37
N LYS A 169 -7.69 -8.13 1.00
CA LYS A 169 -7.43 -9.26 1.88
C LYS A 169 -5.97 -9.35 2.27
N GLU A 170 -5.11 -9.21 1.28
CA GLU A 170 -3.68 -9.49 1.39
C GLU A 170 -2.88 -8.59 0.46
N LEU A 171 -1.66 -8.25 0.86
CA LEU A 171 -0.69 -7.52 0.06
C LEU A 171 0.71 -8.10 0.24
N ILE A 172 1.44 -8.21 -0.85
CA ILE A 172 2.84 -8.63 -0.88
C ILE A 172 3.61 -7.65 -1.78
N ILE A 173 4.81 -7.25 -1.35
CA ILE A 173 5.77 -6.52 -2.17
C ILE A 173 7.02 -7.40 -2.28
N GLY A 174 7.26 -7.96 -3.45
CA GLY A 174 8.40 -8.82 -3.74
C GLY A 174 9.43 -8.14 -4.64
N VAL A 175 10.60 -8.75 -4.79
CA VAL A 175 11.51 -8.43 -5.90
C VAL A 175 10.87 -8.94 -7.19
N LYS A 176 10.91 -8.14 -8.25
CA LYS A 176 10.53 -8.59 -9.58
C LYS A 176 11.73 -9.28 -10.26
N ASP A 177 11.53 -10.52 -10.67
CA ASP A 177 12.50 -11.30 -11.46
C ASP A 177 12.62 -10.80 -12.91
#